data_AF-A0A564W6E6-F1
#
_entry.id   AF-A0A564W6E6-F1
#
_cell.length_a   1.000
_cell.length_b   1.000
_cell.length_c   1.000
_cell.angle_alpha   90.00
_cell.angle_beta   90.00
_cell.angle_gamma   90.00
#
_symmetry.space_group_name_H-M   'P 1'
#
loop_
_entity.id
_entity.type
_entity.pdbx_description
1 polymer ?
#
loop_
_entity_poly.entity_id
_entity_poly.type
_entity_poly.pdbx_seq_one_letter_code
_entity_poly.pdbx_strand_id
1 'polypeptide(L)'
;MGGKMLIVSFEEDEEEIFDTVLKVLQENEMIQFQHKCRNKNEIRYINLLIDIGQRIVKKCNQETELTYKEFEILHLLAAHPGQVFSKEQIYDIVWNEPYSGDYNIVMTHIHHIRTKLEDDPTHPFYIQTVWGVGYRFNKNASSEL
;
A
#
# COMPACT_ATOMS: atom_id res chain seq x y z
N MET A 1 16.17 3.23 -36.26
CA MET A 1 14.97 4.03 -36.59
C MET A 1 14.37 4.49 -35.27
N GLY A 2 14.25 5.79 -35.04
CA GLY A 2 13.76 6.33 -33.76
C GLY A 2 12.24 6.20 -33.65
N GLY A 3 11.75 5.65 -32.53
CA GLY A 3 10.32 5.66 -32.20
C GLY A 3 9.86 7.06 -31.82
N LYS A 4 8.57 7.36 -32.03
CA LYS A 4 7.93 8.57 -31.50
C LYS A 4 7.28 8.24 -30.16
N MET A 5 7.43 9.11 -29.17
CA MET A 5 6.83 8.95 -27.85
C MET A 5 5.65 9.90 -27.69
N LEU A 6 4.50 9.36 -27.31
CA LEU A 6 3.30 10.10 -26.95
C LEU A 6 2.99 9.80 -25.48
N ILE A 7 2.95 10.83 -24.64
CA ILE A 7 2.56 10.74 -23.23
C ILE A 7 1.24 11.47 -23.09
N VAL A 8 0.24 10.80 -22.54
CA VAL A 8 -1.09 11.34 -22.24
C VAL A 8 -1.38 11.06 -20.79
N SER A 9 -1.90 12.06 -20.07
CA SER A 9 -2.30 11.95 -18.67
C SER A 9 -3.79 12.19 -18.58
N PHE A 10 -4.45 11.47 -17.67
CA PHE A 10 -5.89 11.53 -17.45
C PHE A 10 -6.12 11.78 -15.95
N GLU A 11 -7.12 12.59 -15.64
CA GLU A 11 -7.58 12.79 -14.27
C GLU A 11 -8.44 11.60 -13.79
N GLU A 12 -8.72 11.56 -12.49
CA GLU A 12 -9.42 10.43 -11.85
C GLU A 12 -10.85 10.22 -12.35
N ASP A 13 -11.50 11.28 -12.81
CA ASP A 13 -12.86 11.32 -13.33
C ASP A 13 -12.94 11.09 -14.84
N GLU A 14 -11.81 10.94 -15.53
CA GLU A 14 -11.72 10.74 -16.98
C GLU A 14 -11.59 9.25 -17.39
N GLU A 15 -11.98 8.31 -16.51
CA GLU A 15 -11.81 6.86 -16.72
C GLU A 15 -12.48 6.36 -18.01
N GLU A 16 -13.68 6.85 -18.35
CA GLU A 16 -14.38 6.50 -19.60
C GLU A 16 -13.62 6.96 -20.86
N ILE A 17 -12.94 8.11 -20.78
CA ILE A 17 -12.15 8.65 -21.89
C ILE A 17 -10.88 7.82 -22.06
N PHE A 18 -10.23 7.47 -20.96
CA PHE A 18 -9.05 6.62 -20.96
C PHE A 18 -9.33 5.26 -21.62
N ASP A 19 -10.42 4.59 -21.23
CA ASP A 19 -10.83 3.30 -21.82
C ASP A 19 -11.12 3.41 -23.31
N THR A 20 -11.77 4.51 -23.72
CA THR A 20 -12.04 4.79 -25.13
C THR A 20 -10.73 4.92 -25.93
N VAL A 21 -9.75 5.65 -25.40
CA VAL A 21 -8.44 5.81 -26.03
C VAL A 21 -7.72 4.46 -26.12
N LEU A 22 -7.69 3.68 -25.04
CA LEU A 22 -7.07 2.34 -25.05
C LEU A 22 -7.69 1.45 -26.12
N LYS A 23 -9.02 1.41 -26.22
CA LYS A 23 -9.73 0.60 -27.21
C LYS A 23 -9.31 0.97 -28.64
N VAL A 24 -9.29 2.26 -28.97
CA VAL A 24 -8.86 2.73 -30.30
C VAL A 24 -7.41 2.33 -30.58
N LEU A 25 -6.52 2.42 -29.59
CA LEU A 25 -5.13 2.01 -29.76
C LEU A 25 -4.98 0.49 -29.96
N GLN A 26 -5.79 -0.31 -29.26
CA GLN A 26 -5.81 -1.79 -29.39
C GLN A 26 -6.32 -2.27 -30.75
N GLU A 27 -7.27 -1.55 -31.35
CA GLU A 27 -7.84 -1.90 -32.67
C GLU A 27 -6.85 -1.67 -33.84
N ASN A 28 -5.71 -1.01 -33.59
CA ASN A 28 -4.72 -0.71 -34.63
C ASN A 28 -3.49 -1.64 -34.50
N GLU A 29 -3.43 -2.69 -35.34
CA GLU A 29 -2.36 -3.71 -35.34
C GLU A 29 -0.93 -3.16 -35.55
N MET A 30 -0.81 -1.94 -36.09
CA MET A 30 0.46 -1.25 -36.35
C MET A 30 1.00 -0.48 -35.13
N ILE A 31 0.20 -0.32 -34.07
CA ILE A 31 0.56 0.48 -32.90
C ILE A 31 1.02 -0.44 -31.77
N GLN A 32 2.29 -0.30 -31.38
CA GLN A 32 2.80 -0.85 -30.14
C GLN A 32 2.71 0.22 -29.05
N PHE A 33 1.95 -0.04 -28.00
CA PHE A 33 1.82 0.87 -26.87
C PHE A 33 1.89 0.12 -25.54
N GLN A 34 2.29 0.86 -24.51
CA GLN A 34 2.24 0.43 -23.12
C GLN A 34 1.50 1.52 -22.35
N HIS A 35 0.60 1.13 -21.47
CA HIS A 35 -0.05 2.06 -20.54
C HIS A 35 0.37 1.70 -19.12
N LYS A 36 0.74 2.72 -18.33
CA LYS A 36 0.86 2.61 -16.88
C LYS A 36 -0.37 3.26 -16.29
N CYS A 37 -1.31 2.44 -15.81
CA CYS A 37 -2.37 2.95 -14.95
C CYS A 37 -1.83 3.04 -13.53
N ARG A 38 -2.00 4.19 -12.88
CA ARG A 38 -1.83 4.25 -11.43
C ARG A 38 -3.06 3.59 -10.82
N ASN A 39 -2.96 2.31 -10.51
CA ASN A 39 -4.04 1.63 -9.81
C ASN A 39 -4.17 2.26 -8.42
N LYS A 40 -5.23 3.03 -8.17
CA LYS A 40 -5.51 3.63 -6.86
C LYS A 40 -5.61 2.59 -5.74
N ASN A 41 -5.86 1.33 -6.10
CA ASN A 41 -5.99 0.23 -5.16
C ASN A 41 -4.65 -0.43 -4.82
N GLU A 42 -3.50 0.12 -5.23
CA GLU A 42 -2.19 -0.46 -4.90
C GLU A 42 -1.26 0.58 -4.26
N ILE A 43 -0.61 0.18 -3.16
CA ILE A 43 0.51 0.90 -2.58
C ILE A 43 1.78 0.13 -2.91
N ARG A 44 2.70 0.77 -3.64
CA ARG A 44 3.95 0.17 -4.13
C ARG A 44 5.19 0.83 -3.51
N TYR A 45 6.03 0.00 -2.93
CA TYR A 45 7.40 0.28 -2.51
C TYR A 45 8.33 -0.74 -3.18
N ILE A 46 9.64 -0.45 -3.28
CA ILE A 46 10.63 -1.29 -4.00
C ILE A 46 10.45 -2.79 -3.71
N ASN A 47 10.28 -3.16 -2.44
CA ASN A 47 10.17 -4.56 -2.02
C ASN A 47 8.81 -4.93 -1.42
N LEU A 48 7.81 -4.05 -1.51
CA LEU A 48 6.50 -4.26 -0.88
C LEU A 48 5.38 -3.77 -1.79
N LEU A 49 4.45 -4.66 -2.11
CA LEU A 49 3.18 -4.37 -2.76
C LEU A 49 2.05 -4.62 -1.76
N ILE A 50 1.13 -3.67 -1.65
CA ILE A 50 -0.14 -3.84 -0.93
C ILE A 50 -1.24 -3.59 -1.94
N ASP A 51 -1.94 -4.65 -2.34
CA ASP A 51 -3.15 -4.58 -3.16
C ASP A 51 -4.37 -4.49 -2.22
N ILE A 52 -4.98 -3.31 -2.19
CA ILE A 52 -6.14 -2.97 -1.36
C ILE A 52 -7.40 -3.67 -1.86
N GLY A 53 -7.56 -3.79 -3.19
CA GLY A 53 -8.74 -4.39 -3.80
C GLY A 53 -8.80 -5.90 -3.59
N GLN A 54 -7.66 -6.58 -3.74
CA GLN A 54 -7.53 -8.02 -3.52
C GLN A 54 -7.20 -8.38 -2.07
N ARG A 55 -6.81 -7.39 -1.26
CA ARG A 55 -6.29 -7.57 0.10
C ARG A 55 -5.09 -8.50 0.18
N ILE A 56 -4.18 -8.33 -0.77
CA ILE A 56 -2.96 -9.12 -0.89
C ILE A 56 -1.76 -8.25 -0.55
N VAL A 57 -0.83 -8.81 0.23
CA VAL A 57 0.47 -8.18 0.49
C VAL A 57 1.56 -9.06 -0.11
N LYS A 58 2.46 -8.47 -0.89
CA LYS A 58 3.64 -9.17 -1.41
C LYS A 58 4.91 -8.48 -0.98
N LYS A 59 5.81 -9.23 -0.34
CA LYS A 59 7.19 -8.79 -0.04
C LYS A 59 8.13 -9.49 -1.02
N CYS A 60 8.98 -8.74 -1.72
CA CYS A 60 9.90 -9.29 -2.73
C CYS A 60 9.20 -10.24 -3.73
N ASN A 61 8.01 -9.84 -4.22
CA ASN A 61 7.12 -10.63 -5.10
C ASN A 61 6.57 -11.94 -4.52
N GLN A 62 6.79 -12.23 -3.24
CA GLN A 62 6.19 -13.37 -2.54
C GLN A 62 5.02 -12.91 -1.67
N GLU A 63 3.90 -13.60 -1.78
CA GLU A 63 2.71 -13.31 -0.98
C GLU A 63 2.98 -13.54 0.50
N THR A 64 2.54 -12.59 1.33
CA THR A 64 2.65 -12.64 2.79
C THR A 64 1.25 -12.64 3.38
N GLU A 65 0.87 -13.76 3.99
CA GLU A 65 -0.45 -13.91 4.59
C GLU A 65 -0.62 -13.06 5.85
N LEU A 66 -1.54 -12.10 5.80
CA LEU A 66 -1.97 -11.31 6.95
C LEU A 66 -3.41 -11.66 7.31
N THR A 67 -3.71 -11.65 8.61
CA THR A 67 -5.12 -11.66 9.04
C THR A 67 -5.81 -10.36 8.66
N TYR A 68 -7.14 -10.33 8.71
CA TYR A 68 -7.93 -9.12 8.44
C TYR A 68 -7.41 -7.91 9.22
N LYS A 69 -7.23 -8.01 10.54
CA LYS A 69 -6.81 -6.87 11.38
C LYS A 69 -5.36 -6.48 11.13
N GLU A 70 -4.48 -7.45 10.84
CA GLU A 70 -3.10 -7.16 10.47
C GLU A 70 -3.01 -6.39 9.15
N PHE A 71 -3.82 -6.79 8.16
CA PHE A 71 -3.92 -6.09 6.88
C PHE A 71 -4.42 -4.65 7.07
N GLU A 72 -5.51 -4.45 7.81
CA GLU A 72 -6.07 -3.12 8.04
C GLU A 72 -5.09 -2.19 8.77
N ILE A 73 -4.34 -2.69 9.75
CA ILE A 73 -3.28 -1.91 10.43
C ILE A 73 -2.16 -1.54 9.44
N LEU A 74 -1.67 -2.50 8.67
CA LEU A 74 -0.62 -2.24 7.68
C LEU A 74 -1.09 -1.20 6.66
N HIS A 75 -2.30 -1.36 6.12
CA HIS A 75 -2.90 -0.45 5.17
C HIS A 75 -3.02 0.96 5.75
N LEU A 76 -3.58 1.11 6.95
CA LEU A 76 -3.70 2.41 7.61
C LEU A 76 -2.35 3.14 7.69
N LEU A 77 -1.31 2.45 8.14
CA LEU A 77 0.02 3.04 8.29
C LEU A 77 0.67 3.32 6.93
N ALA A 78 0.60 2.37 5.99
CA ALA A 78 1.24 2.47 4.68
C ALA A 78 0.57 3.49 3.75
N ALA A 79 -0.73 3.77 3.95
CA ALA A 79 -1.45 4.83 3.26
C ALA A 79 -1.05 6.24 3.74
N HIS A 80 -0.42 6.34 4.93
CA HIS A 80 0.03 7.61 5.52
C HIS A 80 1.51 7.56 5.92
N PRO A 81 2.46 7.42 4.98
CA PRO A 81 3.88 7.25 5.30
C PRO A 81 4.44 8.42 6.11
N GLY A 82 5.11 8.09 7.22
CA GLY A 82 5.70 9.06 8.14
C GLY A 82 4.74 9.66 9.17
N GLN A 83 3.42 9.52 9.00
CA GLN A 83 2.45 9.92 10.01
C GLN A 83 2.48 8.95 11.20
N VAL A 84 2.44 9.49 12.42
CA VAL A 84 2.44 8.70 13.65
C VAL A 84 0.99 8.50 14.11
N PHE A 85 0.62 7.26 14.38
CA PHE A 85 -0.65 6.90 14.99
C PHE A 85 -0.39 6.28 16.36
N SER A 86 -1.12 6.75 17.37
CA SER A 86 -1.12 6.13 18.69
C SER A 86 -1.81 4.77 18.67
N LYS A 87 -1.63 3.96 19.72
CA LYS A 87 -2.30 2.66 19.82
C LYS A 87 -3.81 2.81 19.86
N GLU A 88 -4.27 3.86 20.53
CA GLU A 88 -5.66 4.25 20.65
C GLU A 88 -6.24 4.60 19.28
N GLN A 89 -5.54 5.45 18.52
CA GLN A 89 -5.97 5.82 17.15
C GLN A 89 -6.02 4.61 16.22
N ILE A 90 -5.02 3.74 16.24
CA ILE A 90 -5.01 2.53 15.42
C ILE A 90 -6.19 1.63 15.80
N TYR A 91 -6.43 1.43 17.10
CA TYR A 91 -7.54 0.61 17.57
C TYR A 91 -8.88 1.19 17.11
N ASP A 92 -9.13 2.47 17.37
CA ASP A 92 -10.40 3.12 17.06
C ASP A 92 -10.72 3.07 15.56
N ILE A 93 -9.71 3.31 14.70
CA ILE A 93 -9.86 3.26 13.25
C ILE A 93 -10.09 1.83 12.75
N VAL A 94 -9.32 0.86 13.25
CA VAL A 94 -9.32 -0.51 12.70
C VAL A 94 -10.45 -1.37 13.29
N TRP A 95 -10.84 -1.15 14.54
CA TRP A 95 -11.96 -1.86 15.15
C TRP A 95 -13.30 -1.20 14.89
N ASN A 96 -13.35 0.13 14.72
CA ASN A 96 -14.59 0.89 14.50
C ASN A 96 -15.67 0.58 15.55
N GLU A 97 -15.24 0.36 16.79
CA GLU A 97 -16.08 -0.03 17.93
C GLU A 97 -15.66 0.77 19.18
N PRO A 98 -16.55 0.92 20.17
CA PRO A 98 -16.21 1.55 21.44
C PRO A 98 -15.03 0.84 22.11
N TYR A 99 -14.14 1.61 22.70
CA TYR A 99 -12.96 1.11 23.40
C TYR A 99 -13.28 -0.05 24.36
N SER A 100 -12.60 -1.19 24.16
CA SER A 100 -12.80 -2.40 24.95
C SER A 100 -11.91 -2.50 26.20
N GLY A 101 -11.00 -1.55 26.43
CA GLY A 101 -10.10 -1.57 27.60
C GLY A 101 -8.66 -2.02 27.30
N ASP A 102 -8.39 -2.67 26.17
CA ASP A 102 -7.06 -3.23 25.89
C ASP A 102 -6.48 -2.83 24.52
N TYR A 103 -5.78 -1.70 24.50
CA TYR A 103 -5.02 -1.26 23.33
C TYR A 103 -3.74 -2.10 23.10
N ASN A 104 -3.38 -3.02 24.00
CA ASN A 104 -2.20 -3.86 23.80
C ASN A 104 -2.41 -4.89 22.69
N ILE A 105 -3.66 -5.18 22.33
CA ILE A 105 -3.95 -6.02 21.14
C ILE A 105 -3.33 -5.43 19.87
N VAL A 106 -3.26 -4.09 19.75
CA VAL A 106 -2.55 -3.42 18.65
C VAL A 106 -1.08 -3.79 18.64
N MET A 107 -0.42 -3.85 19.81
CA MET A 107 0.98 -4.25 19.89
C MET A 107 1.19 -5.68 19.40
N THR A 108 0.29 -6.59 19.76
CA THR A 108 0.33 -7.99 19.31
C THR A 108 0.23 -8.07 17.79
N HIS A 109 -0.71 -7.36 17.17
CA HIS A 109 -0.82 -7.32 15.71
C HIS A 109 0.40 -6.66 15.05
N ILE A 110 0.92 -5.56 15.59
CA ILE A 110 2.14 -4.94 15.08
C ILE A 110 3.32 -5.91 15.14
N HIS A 111 3.46 -6.66 16.24
CA HIS A 111 4.48 -7.70 16.37
C HIS A 111 4.31 -8.79 15.30
N HIS A 112 3.11 -9.31 15.11
CA HIS A 112 2.85 -10.33 14.07
C HIS A 112 3.12 -9.81 12.65
N ILE A 113 2.70 -8.58 12.34
CA ILE A 113 3.00 -7.96 11.04
C ILE A 113 4.51 -7.90 10.84
N ARG A 114 5.26 -7.44 11.85
CA ARG A 114 6.73 -7.37 11.77
C ARG A 114 7.37 -8.73 11.57
N THR A 115 6.93 -9.76 12.30
CA THR A 115 7.42 -11.14 12.15
C THR A 115 7.19 -11.68 10.74
N LYS A 116 6.14 -11.24 10.05
CA LYS A 116 5.79 -11.69 8.70
C LYS A 116 6.45 -10.86 7.59
N LEU A 117 6.61 -9.55 7.79
CA LEU A 117 7.05 -8.62 6.74
C LEU A 117 8.49 -8.11 6.90
N GLU A 118 9.03 -8.02 8.10
CA GLU A 118 10.38 -7.47 8.31
C GLU A 118 11.42 -8.56 8.15
N ASP A 119 12.63 -8.19 7.71
CA ASP A 119 13.77 -9.13 7.74
C ASP A 119 14.25 -9.37 9.17
N ASP A 120 14.22 -8.31 9.99
CA ASP A 120 14.44 -8.37 11.44
C ASP A 120 13.30 -7.64 12.17
N PRO A 121 12.39 -8.38 12.85
CA PRO A 121 11.28 -7.79 13.59
C PRO A 121 11.71 -6.89 14.76
N THR A 122 12.94 -7.04 15.27
CA THR A 122 13.48 -6.23 16.36
C THR A 122 14.07 -4.90 15.87
N HIS A 123 14.46 -4.83 14.59
CA HIS A 123 14.90 -3.62 13.90
C HIS A 123 14.02 -3.37 12.66
N PRO A 124 12.72 -3.07 12.86
CA PRO A 124 11.74 -3.04 11.78
C PRO A 124 12.01 -1.87 10.81
N PHE A 125 12.05 -2.19 9.51
CA PHE A 125 12.24 -1.21 8.45
C PHE A 125 10.92 -0.54 8.06
N TYR A 126 9.83 -1.28 7.88
CA TYR A 126 8.55 -0.75 7.42
C TYR A 126 7.75 -0.10 8.54
N ILE A 127 7.46 -0.83 9.63
CA ILE A 127 6.64 -0.33 10.73
C ILE A 127 7.53 0.07 11.90
N GLN A 128 7.78 1.37 12.05
CA GLN A 128 8.67 1.91 13.07
C GLN A 128 7.91 2.24 14.37
N THR A 129 8.55 1.98 15.50
CA THR A 129 8.07 2.46 16.81
C THR A 129 8.53 3.90 17.01
N VAL A 130 7.60 4.79 17.36
CA VAL A 130 7.89 6.11 17.90
C VAL A 130 7.68 6.05 19.41
N TRP A 131 8.77 5.92 20.16
CA TRP A 131 8.75 5.68 21.60
C TRP A 131 7.89 6.69 22.36
N GLY A 132 6.97 6.18 23.18
CA GLY A 132 6.04 7.00 23.97
C GLY A 132 4.87 7.61 23.17
N VAL A 133 4.80 7.39 21.85
CA VAL A 133 3.77 7.99 21.00
C VAL A 133 2.95 6.94 20.26
N GLY A 134 3.59 6.00 19.56
CA GLY A 134 2.88 5.01 18.75
C GLY A 134 3.71 4.42 17.63
N TYR A 135 3.09 4.25 16.46
CA TYR A 135 3.69 3.61 15.28
C TYR A 135 3.54 4.47 14.04
N ARG A 136 4.46 4.29 13.10
CA ARG A 136 4.39 4.89 11.76
C ARG A 136 4.91 3.95 10.71
N PHE A 137 4.45 4.12 9.48
CA PHE A 137 5.12 3.53 8.33
C PHE A 137 6.34 4.37 7.94
N ASN A 138 7.43 3.71 7.56
CA ASN A 138 8.66 4.38 7.17
C ASN A 138 8.50 5.10 5.82
N LYS A 139 8.52 6.44 5.86
CA LYS A 139 8.46 7.28 4.65
C LYS A 139 9.63 7.09 3.67
N ASN A 140 10.72 6.47 4.13
CA ASN A 140 11.89 6.16 3.30
C ASN A 140 11.84 4.75 2.71
N ALA A 141 10.75 3.99 2.92
CA ALA A 141 10.46 2.87 2.03
C ALA A 141 10.30 3.49 0.64
N SER A 142 11.30 3.34 -0.21
CA SER A 142 11.33 4.03 -1.50
C SER A 142 10.12 3.58 -2.32
N SER A 143 9.24 4.50 -2.67
CA SER A 143 8.18 4.27 -3.65
C SER A 143 8.82 4.24 -5.03
N GLU A 144 8.58 3.20 -5.82
CA GLU A 144 8.87 3.29 -7.25
C GLU A 144 7.92 4.34 -7.85
N LEU A 145 8.48 5.44 -8.34
CA LEU A 145 7.76 6.46 -9.12
C LEU A 145 7.37 5.91 -10.50
#